data_AF-A0AA39YDD9-F1
#
_entry.id   AF-A0AA39YDD9-F1
#
_cell.length_a   1.000
_cell.length_b   1.000
_cell.length_c   1.000
_cell.angle_alpha   90.00
_cell.angle_beta   90.00
_cell.angle_gamma   90.00
#
_symmetry.space_group_name_H-M   'P 1'
#
loop_
_entity.id
_entity.type
_entity.pdbx_description
1 polymer ?
#
loop_
_entity_poly.entity_id
_entity_poly.type
_entity_poly.pdbx_seq_one_letter_code
_entity_poly.pdbx_strand_id
1 'polypeptide(L)'
;MFSISCLAWLDALRGFSGAEKMAYSDEVRRCVLDAGDWSLETLVGCPSDIFFEIGKVLNAGKEHYNGTRTMEDFRPILDASEAYLRGWSADQVVFPTADPEWKLLADAYRHASILRILRFPQPLDSYPPEEPIIQESVAAILDAAAKIPMDSPFYKRLLFPLFLAGADTSSPHQYHYVHLCINEIKRSTGFQHQAMTDLLKKVWDVRSENPEGQRNVSWTEWTCSASLKVQHAFLFF
;
A
#
# COMPACT_ATOMS: atom_id res chain seq x y z
N MET A 1 4.01 22.25 5.21
CA MET A 1 2.80 21.45 4.93
C MET A 1 2.65 20.18 5.77
N PHE A 2 3.64 19.86 6.61
CA PHE A 2 3.69 18.66 7.46
C PHE A 2 2.37 18.14 8.05
N SER A 3 1.61 18.96 8.77
CA SER A 3 0.35 18.50 9.39
C SER A 3 -0.69 18.05 8.36
N ILE A 4 -0.80 18.75 7.23
CA ILE A 4 -1.70 18.38 6.13
C ILE A 4 -1.21 17.08 5.48
N SER A 5 0.09 16.94 5.21
CA SER A 5 0.66 15.71 4.66
C SER A 5 0.41 14.51 5.58
N CYS A 6 0.52 14.69 6.89
CA CYS A 6 0.21 13.65 7.87
C CYS A 6 -1.26 13.24 7.82
N LEU A 7 -2.18 14.20 7.91
CA LEU A 7 -3.62 13.90 7.85
C LEU A 7 -4.02 13.28 6.51
N ALA A 8 -3.47 13.76 5.39
CA ALA A 8 -3.73 13.23 4.07
C ALA A 8 -3.21 11.78 3.93
N TRP A 9 -2.05 11.47 4.51
CA TRP A 9 -1.53 10.11 4.58
C TRP A 9 -2.43 9.18 5.40
N LEU A 10 -2.88 9.62 6.58
CA LEU A 10 -3.82 8.87 7.42
C LEU A 10 -5.13 8.57 6.68
N ASP A 11 -5.65 9.56 5.95
CA ASP A 11 -6.84 9.40 5.12
C ASP A 11 -6.62 8.37 4.01
N ALA A 12 -5.47 8.44 3.32
CA ALA A 12 -5.11 7.46 2.29
C ALA A 12 -4.99 6.05 2.87
N LEU A 13 -4.34 5.86 4.03
CA LEU A 13 -4.25 4.55 4.70
C LEU A 13 -5.64 3.94 4.99
N ARG A 14 -6.61 4.78 5.38
CA ARG A 14 -8.00 4.34 5.52
C ARG A 14 -8.57 3.92 4.16
N GLY A 15 -8.34 4.71 3.11
CA GLY A 15 -8.71 4.38 1.74
C GLY A 15 -8.12 3.06 1.23
N PHE A 16 -6.86 2.76 1.56
CA PHE A 16 -6.23 1.48 1.23
C PHE A 16 -7.01 0.31 1.82
N SER A 17 -7.47 0.43 3.08
CA SER A 17 -8.33 -0.59 3.69
C SER A 17 -9.68 -0.68 3.00
N GLY A 18 -10.29 0.45 2.68
CA GLY A 18 -11.58 0.57 2.00
C GLY A 18 -11.76 1.99 1.49
N ALA A 19 -11.98 2.12 0.18
CA ALA A 19 -12.05 3.43 -0.49
C ALA A 19 -13.18 4.30 0.07
N GLU A 20 -14.29 3.68 0.48
CA GLU A 20 -15.44 4.32 1.09
C GLU A 20 -15.11 5.10 2.37
N LYS A 21 -13.98 4.79 3.03
CA LYS A 21 -13.54 5.43 4.27
C LYS A 21 -12.77 6.73 4.06
N MET A 22 -12.46 7.08 2.81
CA MET A 22 -11.77 8.31 2.45
C MET A 22 -12.62 9.52 2.79
N ALA A 23 -12.06 10.46 3.54
CA ALA A 23 -12.70 11.70 3.94
C ALA A 23 -12.29 12.87 3.02
N TYR A 24 -11.03 12.92 2.58
CA TYR A 24 -10.54 14.04 1.79
C TYR A 24 -10.72 13.83 0.29
N SER A 25 -11.02 14.93 -0.41
CA SER A 25 -11.04 15.01 -1.87
C SER A 25 -9.62 15.03 -2.46
N ASP A 26 -9.56 14.94 -3.79
CA ASP A 26 -8.30 15.05 -4.53
C ASP A 26 -7.62 16.42 -4.37
N GLU A 27 -8.35 17.47 -3.99
CA GLU A 27 -7.80 18.81 -3.76
C GLU A 27 -6.78 18.84 -2.62
N VAL A 28 -7.03 18.08 -1.54
CA VAL A 28 -6.08 18.00 -0.40
C VAL A 28 -4.79 17.31 -0.85
N ARG A 29 -4.89 16.26 -1.67
CA ARG A 29 -3.72 15.53 -2.19
C ARG A 29 -2.97 16.36 -3.22
N ARG A 30 -3.69 17.10 -4.05
CA ARG A 30 -3.12 18.08 -4.97
C ARG A 30 -2.35 19.15 -4.21
N CYS A 31 -2.89 19.65 -3.10
CA CYS A 31 -2.20 20.60 -2.23
C CYS A 31 -0.90 20.04 -1.66
N VAL A 32 -0.86 18.75 -1.28
CA VAL A 32 0.39 18.08 -0.85
C VAL A 32 1.40 17.96 -1.99
N LEU A 33 0.95 17.64 -3.21
CA LEU A 33 1.81 17.57 -4.40
C LEU A 33 2.40 18.94 -4.76
N ASP A 34 1.55 19.96 -4.85
CA ASP A 34 1.92 21.31 -5.29
C ASP A 34 2.81 22.05 -4.28
N ALA A 35 2.79 21.61 -3.01
CA ALA A 35 3.62 22.20 -1.97
C ALA A 35 5.12 22.05 -2.24
N GLY A 36 5.56 20.93 -2.82
CA GLY A 36 6.96 20.66 -3.15
C GLY A 36 7.94 20.76 -1.98
N ASP A 37 7.47 20.72 -0.73
CA ASP A 37 8.28 20.95 0.48
C ASP A 37 8.82 19.66 1.12
N TRP A 38 8.63 18.53 0.41
CA TRP A 38 8.99 17.18 0.81
C TRP A 38 8.46 16.71 2.17
N SER A 39 7.40 17.35 2.68
CA SER A 39 6.79 16.98 3.96
C SER A 39 6.33 15.52 3.99
N LEU A 40 5.75 15.03 2.88
CA LEU A 40 5.22 13.67 2.81
C LEU A 40 6.36 12.64 2.73
N GLU A 41 7.32 12.88 1.85
CA GLU A 41 8.51 12.06 1.64
C GLU A 41 9.27 11.91 2.97
N THR A 42 9.48 13.02 3.67
CA THR A 42 10.16 13.02 4.98
C THR A 42 9.37 12.24 6.04
N LEU A 43 8.04 12.38 6.05
CA LEU A 43 7.17 11.73 7.01
C LEU A 43 7.11 10.21 6.79
N VAL A 44 6.77 9.77 5.57
CA VAL A 44 6.40 8.38 5.29
C VAL A 44 7.29 7.71 4.26
N GLY A 45 8.08 8.45 3.47
CA GLY A 45 8.95 7.88 2.44
C GLY A 45 8.31 7.75 1.06
N CYS A 46 7.01 8.07 0.94
CA CYS A 46 6.28 8.01 -0.30
C CYS A 46 6.43 9.32 -1.08
N PRO A 47 6.89 9.28 -2.35
CA PRO A 47 6.82 10.41 -3.25
C PRO A 47 5.40 10.99 -3.38
N SER A 48 5.30 12.30 -3.35
CA SER A 48 4.03 13.03 -3.45
C SER A 48 3.27 12.78 -4.75
N ASP A 49 3.95 12.46 -5.84
CA ASP A 49 3.35 12.09 -7.13
C ASP A 49 2.72 10.68 -7.09
N ILE A 50 3.41 9.69 -6.53
CA ILE A 50 2.85 8.35 -6.28
C ILE A 50 1.65 8.46 -5.33
N PHE A 51 1.77 9.27 -4.28
CA PHE A 51 0.68 9.52 -3.33
C PHE A 51 -0.53 10.18 -3.98
N PHE A 52 -0.30 11.16 -4.86
CA PHE A 52 -1.37 11.80 -5.61
C PHE A 52 -2.05 10.82 -6.57
N GLU A 53 -1.25 10.00 -7.28
CA GLU A 53 -1.76 9.02 -8.23
C GLU A 53 -2.67 7.99 -7.57
N ILE A 54 -2.21 7.35 -6.49
CA ILE A 54 -3.03 6.37 -5.76
C ILE A 54 -4.25 7.05 -5.12
N GLY A 55 -4.13 8.31 -4.73
CA GLY A 55 -5.24 9.14 -4.28
C GLY A 55 -6.42 9.19 -5.25
N LYS A 56 -6.14 9.41 -6.54
CA LYS A 56 -7.17 9.40 -7.60
C LYS A 56 -7.88 8.05 -7.69
N VAL A 57 -7.13 6.96 -7.62
CA VAL A 57 -7.69 5.59 -7.65
C VAL A 57 -8.59 5.35 -6.44
N LEU A 58 -8.15 5.76 -5.24
CA LEU A 58 -8.93 5.63 -4.02
C LEU A 58 -10.22 6.45 -4.10
N ASN A 59 -10.17 7.68 -4.63
CA ASN A 59 -11.35 8.52 -4.79
C ASN A 59 -12.33 7.93 -5.82
N ALA A 60 -11.83 7.47 -6.97
CA ALA A 60 -12.65 6.76 -7.96
C ALA A 60 -13.23 5.45 -7.41
N GLY A 61 -12.48 4.72 -6.58
CA GLY A 61 -12.96 3.54 -5.88
C GLY A 61 -14.10 3.85 -4.90
N LYS A 62 -14.05 5.01 -4.22
CA LYS A 62 -15.13 5.49 -3.35
C LYS A 62 -16.38 5.83 -4.15
N GLU A 63 -16.23 6.54 -5.27
CA GLU A 63 -17.33 6.85 -6.18
C GLU A 63 -17.96 5.58 -6.74
N HIS A 64 -17.15 4.59 -7.11
CA HIS A 64 -17.64 3.30 -7.56
C HIS A 64 -18.41 2.55 -6.47
N TYR A 65 -17.87 2.49 -5.25
CA TYR A 65 -18.55 1.89 -4.11
C TYR A 65 -19.91 2.56 -3.81
N ASN A 66 -19.98 3.88 -3.94
CA ASN A 66 -21.22 4.65 -3.74
C ASN A 66 -22.19 4.59 -4.93
N GLY A 67 -21.83 3.91 -6.02
CA GLY A 67 -22.63 3.83 -7.25
C GLY A 67 -22.66 5.11 -8.07
N THR A 68 -21.82 6.11 -7.77
CA THR A 68 -21.71 7.36 -8.54
C THR A 68 -20.74 7.24 -9.71
N ARG A 69 -19.96 6.16 -9.78
CA ARG A 69 -19.09 5.82 -10.91
C ARG A 69 -19.32 4.38 -11.35
N THR A 70 -19.56 4.16 -12.63
CA THR A 70 -19.72 2.81 -13.18
C THR A 70 -18.38 2.09 -13.25
N MET A 71 -18.40 0.75 -13.41
CA MET A 71 -17.15 0.03 -13.63
C MET A 71 -16.50 0.38 -14.98
N GLU A 72 -17.32 0.70 -16.00
CA GLU A 72 -16.85 1.14 -17.32
C GLU A 72 -16.07 2.46 -17.23
N ASP A 73 -16.47 3.36 -16.33
CA ASP A 73 -15.79 4.63 -16.07
C ASP A 73 -14.63 4.51 -15.08
N PHE A 74 -14.59 3.45 -14.27
CA PHE A 74 -13.53 3.22 -13.30
C PHE A 74 -12.33 2.48 -13.92
N ARG A 75 -12.57 1.51 -14.80
CA ARG A 75 -11.51 0.72 -15.44
C ARG A 75 -10.43 1.58 -16.12
N PRO A 76 -10.75 2.62 -16.92
CA PRO A 76 -9.74 3.46 -17.54
C PRO A 76 -8.85 4.20 -16.53
N ILE A 77 -9.38 4.53 -15.34
CA ILE A 77 -8.60 5.16 -14.27
C ILE A 77 -7.61 4.16 -13.70
N LEU A 78 -8.05 2.91 -13.44
CA LEU A 78 -7.16 1.85 -12.96
C LEU A 78 -6.02 1.60 -13.96
N ASP A 79 -6.36 1.41 -15.24
CA ASP A 79 -5.40 1.10 -16.29
C ASP A 79 -4.40 2.26 -16.51
N ALA A 80 -4.89 3.51 -16.50
CA ALA A 80 -4.03 4.69 -16.64
C ALA A 80 -3.10 4.88 -15.43
N SER A 81 -3.61 4.69 -14.21
CA SER A 81 -2.81 4.80 -12.99
C SER A 81 -1.79 3.67 -12.86
N GLU A 82 -2.14 2.45 -13.25
CA GLU A 82 -1.18 1.35 -13.32
C GLU A 82 -0.07 1.67 -14.34
N ALA A 83 -0.44 2.06 -15.56
CA ALA A 83 0.52 2.40 -16.60
C ALA A 83 1.46 3.55 -16.18
N TYR A 84 0.91 4.59 -15.52
CA TYR A 84 1.70 5.67 -14.95
C TYR A 84 2.72 5.15 -13.92
N LEU A 85 2.28 4.36 -12.94
CA LEU A 85 3.17 3.85 -11.90
C LEU A 85 4.21 2.87 -12.44
N ARG A 86 3.88 2.07 -13.47
CA ARG A 86 4.84 1.21 -14.17
C ARG A 86 5.88 2.00 -14.96
N GLY A 87 5.48 3.15 -15.52
CA GLY A 87 6.38 4.06 -16.24
C GLY A 87 7.15 5.03 -15.33
N TRP A 88 6.76 5.15 -14.06
CA TRP A 88 7.41 6.03 -13.10
C TRP A 88 8.82 5.55 -12.75
N SER A 89 9.79 6.47 -12.66
CA SER A 89 11.19 6.16 -12.36
C SER A 89 11.74 7.05 -11.25
N ALA A 90 12.31 6.43 -10.21
CA ALA A 90 12.96 7.12 -9.11
C ALA A 90 14.21 7.92 -9.55
N ASP A 91 14.79 7.62 -10.72
CA ASP A 91 15.93 8.36 -11.24
C ASP A 91 15.56 9.74 -11.77
N GLN A 92 14.28 9.98 -12.04
CA GLN A 92 13.77 11.26 -12.54
C GLN A 92 13.27 12.17 -11.41
N VAL A 93 13.28 11.70 -10.17
CA VAL A 93 12.73 12.40 -9.01
C VAL A 93 13.83 12.97 -8.12
N VAL A 94 13.59 14.18 -7.61
CA VAL A 94 14.48 14.86 -6.66
C VAL A 94 14.00 14.56 -5.24
N PHE A 95 14.90 14.02 -4.43
CA PHE A 95 14.63 13.67 -3.03
C PHE A 95 15.21 14.70 -2.06
N PRO A 96 14.76 14.71 -0.78
CA PRO A 96 15.24 15.65 0.24
C PRO A 96 16.77 15.65 0.45
N THR A 97 17.40 14.48 0.27
CA THR A 97 18.84 14.30 0.39
C THR A 97 19.35 13.41 -0.74
N ALA A 98 20.68 13.40 -0.95
CA ALA A 98 21.34 12.54 -1.93
C ALA A 98 21.47 11.07 -1.49
N ASP A 99 20.79 10.68 -0.40
CA ASP A 99 20.84 9.32 0.11
C ASP A 99 20.18 8.35 -0.89
N PRO A 100 20.89 7.30 -1.36
CA PRO A 100 20.34 6.37 -2.35
C PRO A 100 19.14 5.56 -1.85
N GLU A 101 18.94 5.44 -0.53
CA GLU A 101 17.83 4.69 0.05
C GLU A 101 16.47 5.33 -0.23
N TRP A 102 16.43 6.62 -0.53
CA TRP A 102 15.22 7.29 -1.01
C TRP A 102 14.62 6.61 -2.22
N LYS A 103 15.45 6.24 -3.20
CA LYS A 103 15.01 5.60 -4.43
C LYS A 103 14.42 4.23 -4.14
N LEU A 104 15.08 3.46 -3.27
CA LEU A 104 14.62 2.12 -2.86
C LEU A 104 13.27 2.20 -2.16
N LEU A 105 13.13 3.14 -1.21
CA LEU A 105 11.89 3.32 -0.46
C LEU A 105 10.75 3.81 -1.37
N ALA A 106 11.04 4.75 -2.26
CA ALA A 106 10.08 5.25 -3.24
C ALA A 106 9.59 4.14 -4.17
N ASP A 107 10.50 3.27 -4.63
CA ASP A 107 10.16 2.13 -5.48
C ASP A 107 9.29 1.10 -4.75
N ALA A 108 9.54 0.85 -3.46
CA ALA A 108 8.67 0.03 -2.63
C ALA A 108 7.26 0.61 -2.52
N TYR A 109 7.13 1.93 -2.34
CA TYR A 109 5.82 2.61 -2.34
C TYR A 109 5.12 2.58 -3.69
N ARG A 110 5.87 2.67 -4.80
CA ARG A 110 5.33 2.51 -6.17
C ARG A 110 4.67 1.15 -6.33
N HIS A 111 5.39 0.08 -5.99
CA HIS A 111 4.86 -1.28 -6.11
C HIS A 111 3.73 -1.57 -5.12
N ALA A 112 3.77 -0.98 -3.92
CA ALA A 112 2.67 -1.04 -2.97
C ALA A 112 1.37 -0.42 -3.55
N SER A 113 1.48 0.72 -4.22
CA SER A 113 0.36 1.35 -4.93
C SER A 113 -0.14 0.51 -6.12
N ILE A 114 0.76 -0.09 -6.90
CA ILE A 114 0.40 -1.00 -8.00
C ILE A 114 -0.38 -2.21 -7.47
N LEU A 115 0.09 -2.86 -6.40
CA LEU A 115 -0.64 -3.96 -5.77
C LEU A 115 -2.06 -3.53 -5.40
N ARG A 116 -2.23 -2.35 -4.81
CA ARG A 116 -3.57 -1.87 -4.44
C ARG A 116 -4.48 -1.64 -5.63
N ILE A 117 -3.97 -1.11 -6.75
CA ILE A 117 -4.71 -0.92 -8.01
C ILE A 117 -5.20 -2.27 -8.54
N LEU A 118 -4.31 -3.27 -8.57
CA LEU A 118 -4.63 -4.62 -9.05
C LEU A 118 -5.68 -5.34 -8.19
N ARG A 119 -5.89 -4.89 -6.94
CA ARG A 119 -6.96 -5.38 -6.05
C ARG A 119 -8.30 -4.66 -6.23
N PHE A 120 -8.39 -3.55 -6.95
CA PHE A 120 -9.68 -2.87 -7.22
C PHE A 120 -10.39 -3.44 -8.46
N PRO A 121 -11.73 -3.28 -8.56
CA PRO A 121 -12.66 -2.83 -7.52
C PRO A 121 -13.04 -3.92 -6.51
N GLN A 122 -12.84 -5.19 -6.89
CA GLN A 122 -13.30 -6.38 -6.18
C GLN A 122 -12.09 -7.23 -5.80
N PRO A 123 -11.53 -7.05 -4.58
CA PRO A 123 -10.29 -7.70 -4.20
C PRO A 123 -10.34 -9.24 -4.25
N LEU A 124 -11.50 -9.85 -4.03
CA LEU A 124 -11.67 -11.32 -4.01
C LEU A 124 -11.72 -11.94 -5.41
N ASP A 125 -12.24 -11.19 -6.38
CA ASP A 125 -12.34 -11.61 -7.77
C ASP A 125 -11.16 -11.09 -8.61
N SER A 126 -10.19 -10.45 -7.95
CA SER A 126 -8.93 -10.01 -8.56
C SER A 126 -7.94 -11.17 -8.74
N TYR A 127 -6.82 -10.88 -9.41
CA TYR A 127 -5.72 -11.81 -9.68
C TYR A 127 -5.32 -12.65 -8.45
N PRO A 128 -5.15 -13.97 -8.56
CA PRO A 128 -4.58 -14.74 -7.47
C PRO A 128 -3.15 -14.25 -7.14
N PRO A 129 -2.66 -14.47 -5.91
CA PRO A 129 -1.35 -13.98 -5.51
C PRO A 129 -0.23 -14.55 -6.39
N GLU A 130 -0.37 -15.76 -6.93
CA GLU A 130 0.61 -16.42 -7.81
C GLU A 130 0.80 -15.74 -9.17
N GLU A 131 -0.11 -14.84 -9.57
CA GLU A 131 -0.01 -14.18 -10.87
C GLU A 131 1.31 -13.41 -11.02
N PRO A 132 2.01 -13.54 -12.17
CA PRO A 132 3.30 -12.90 -12.37
C PRO A 132 3.30 -11.39 -12.10
N ILE A 133 2.21 -10.71 -12.45
CA ILE A 133 2.07 -9.26 -12.27
C ILE A 133 2.03 -8.84 -10.79
N ILE A 134 1.49 -9.70 -9.92
CA ILE A 134 1.49 -9.54 -8.47
C ILE A 134 2.87 -9.86 -7.92
N GLN A 135 3.43 -11.01 -8.31
CA GLN A 135 4.73 -11.48 -7.82
C GLN A 135 5.87 -10.54 -8.19
N GLU A 136 5.81 -9.87 -9.35
CA GLU A 136 6.76 -8.83 -9.72
C GLU A 136 6.77 -7.68 -8.72
N SER A 137 5.59 -7.18 -8.32
CA SER A 137 5.50 -6.09 -7.35
C SER A 137 5.86 -6.52 -5.94
N VAL A 138 5.49 -7.74 -5.54
CA VAL A 138 5.93 -8.34 -4.27
C VAL A 138 7.46 -8.43 -4.25
N ALA A 139 8.08 -9.01 -5.27
CA ALA A 139 9.53 -9.17 -5.35
C ALA A 139 10.25 -7.82 -5.27
N ALA A 140 9.78 -6.80 -6.00
CA ALA A 140 10.38 -5.47 -5.98
C ALA A 140 10.37 -4.83 -4.58
N ILE A 141 9.26 -4.98 -3.83
CA ILE A 141 9.19 -4.49 -2.44
C ILE A 141 10.19 -5.23 -1.54
N LEU A 142 10.28 -6.55 -1.66
CA LEU A 142 11.19 -7.36 -0.84
C LEU A 142 12.66 -7.10 -1.21
N ASP A 143 12.96 -6.87 -2.48
CA ASP A 143 14.28 -6.50 -2.96
C ASP A 143 14.71 -5.12 -2.44
N ALA A 144 13.77 -4.16 -2.38
CA ALA A 144 14.03 -2.86 -1.76
C ALA A 144 14.32 -3.01 -0.25
N ALA A 145 13.54 -3.82 0.46
CA ALA A 145 13.76 -4.13 1.87
C ALA A 145 15.10 -4.82 2.12
N ALA A 146 15.53 -5.73 1.24
CA ALA A 146 16.82 -6.41 1.36
C ALA A 146 18.02 -5.49 1.13
N LYS A 147 17.84 -4.40 0.38
CA LYS A 147 18.90 -3.43 0.05
C LYS A 147 19.03 -2.31 1.07
N ILE A 148 17.98 -1.98 1.81
CA ILE A 148 18.01 -0.96 2.87
C ILE A 148 18.50 -1.62 4.18
N PRO A 149 19.59 -1.14 4.81
CA PRO A 149 20.05 -1.64 6.11
C PRO A 149 18.94 -1.55 7.18
N MET A 150 18.80 -2.58 8.01
CA MET A 150 17.74 -2.63 9.04
C MET A 150 17.87 -1.54 10.11
N ASP A 151 19.09 -1.06 10.36
CA ASP A 151 19.40 0.04 11.28
C ASP A 151 19.23 1.43 10.63
N SER A 152 18.95 1.49 9.33
CA SER A 152 18.69 2.74 8.63
C SER A 152 17.41 3.42 9.15
N PRO A 153 17.40 4.77 9.25
CA PRO A 153 16.18 5.53 9.54
C PRO A 153 15.08 5.35 8.48
N PHE A 154 15.41 4.89 7.28
CA PHE A 154 14.45 4.59 6.21
C PHE A 154 13.72 3.27 6.43
N TYR A 155 14.34 2.29 7.08
CA TYR A 155 13.82 0.92 7.15
C TYR A 155 12.42 0.85 7.77
N LYS A 156 12.17 1.61 8.84
CA LYS A 156 10.85 1.68 9.49
C LYS A 156 9.73 2.18 8.58
N ARG A 157 10.05 2.94 7.53
CA ARG A 157 9.07 3.45 6.56
C ARG A 157 8.62 2.38 5.56
N LEU A 158 9.31 1.24 5.49
CA LEU A 158 8.89 0.08 4.70
C LEU A 158 7.71 -0.68 5.29
N LEU A 159 7.26 -0.36 6.51
CA LEU A 159 6.19 -1.08 7.20
C LEU A 159 4.94 -1.28 6.33
N PHE A 160 4.50 -0.20 5.66
CA PHE A 160 3.32 -0.23 4.81
C PHE A 160 3.53 -1.05 3.52
N PRO A 161 4.58 -0.81 2.71
CA PRO A 161 4.92 -1.68 1.59
C PRO A 161 5.08 -3.16 1.97
N LEU A 162 5.80 -3.46 3.06
CA LEU A 162 6.01 -4.82 3.54
C LEU A 162 4.71 -5.52 3.91
N PHE A 163 3.77 -4.81 4.53
CA PHE A 163 2.45 -5.35 4.82
C PHE A 163 1.72 -5.77 3.53
N LEU A 164 1.69 -4.92 2.51
CA LEU A 164 1.04 -5.26 1.24
C LEU A 164 1.74 -6.43 0.54
N ALA A 165 3.08 -6.43 0.49
CA ALA A 165 3.84 -7.55 -0.05
C ALA A 165 3.60 -8.86 0.72
N GLY A 166 3.51 -8.80 2.05
CA GLY A 166 3.20 -9.95 2.90
C GLY A 166 1.81 -10.53 2.69
N ALA A 167 0.84 -9.65 2.43
CA ALA A 167 -0.52 -10.07 2.10
C ALA A 167 -0.58 -10.72 0.71
N ASP A 168 0.16 -10.19 -0.27
CA ASP A 168 0.06 -10.60 -1.68
C ASP A 168 1.13 -11.62 -2.14
N THR A 169 2.11 -11.96 -1.31
CA THR A 169 3.05 -13.05 -1.61
C THR A 169 2.36 -14.41 -1.57
N SER A 170 2.72 -15.32 -2.47
CA SER A 170 2.31 -16.74 -2.44
C SER A 170 3.40 -17.67 -1.88
N SER A 171 4.61 -17.16 -1.63
CA SER A 171 5.76 -17.97 -1.21
C SER A 171 5.93 -17.97 0.31
N PRO A 172 5.93 -19.14 0.97
CA PRO A 172 6.15 -19.23 2.41
C PRO A 172 7.48 -18.61 2.86
N HIS A 173 8.52 -18.68 2.02
CA HIS A 173 9.82 -18.08 2.31
C HIS A 173 9.77 -16.55 2.26
N GLN A 174 9.08 -15.98 1.27
CA GLN A 174 8.88 -14.54 1.18
C GLN A 174 8.02 -14.03 2.34
N TYR A 175 6.97 -14.77 2.72
CA TYR A 175 6.15 -14.45 3.89
C TYR A 175 6.97 -14.43 5.18
N HIS A 176 7.81 -15.44 5.39
CA HIS A 176 8.69 -15.49 6.55
C HIS A 176 9.67 -14.31 6.56
N TYR A 177 10.21 -13.94 5.40
CA TYR A 177 11.08 -12.77 5.25
C TYR A 177 10.34 -11.47 5.60
N VAL A 178 9.10 -11.29 5.14
CA VAL A 178 8.26 -10.14 5.52
C VAL A 178 8.07 -10.07 7.03
N HIS A 179 7.76 -11.20 7.67
CA HIS A 179 7.61 -11.28 9.13
C HIS A 179 8.89 -10.88 9.86
N LEU A 180 10.05 -11.34 9.39
CA LEU A 180 11.35 -10.95 9.94
C LEU A 180 11.52 -9.43 9.85
N CYS A 181 11.26 -8.84 8.68
CA CYS A 181 11.40 -7.40 8.46
C CYS A 181 10.44 -6.59 9.35
N ILE A 182 9.17 -6.99 9.42
CA ILE A 182 8.17 -6.32 10.26
C ILE A 182 8.53 -6.43 11.74
N ASN A 183 8.99 -7.60 12.21
CA ASN A 183 9.40 -7.78 13.60
C ASN A 183 10.60 -6.92 13.96
N GLU A 184 11.53 -6.71 13.03
CA GLU A 184 12.64 -5.79 13.23
C GLU A 184 12.15 -4.34 13.36
N ILE A 185 11.21 -3.90 12.52
CA ILE A 185 10.60 -2.56 12.64
C ILE A 185 9.88 -2.42 13.98
N LYS A 186 9.14 -3.43 14.42
CA LYS A 186 8.50 -3.43 15.76
C LYS A 186 9.53 -3.29 16.88
N ARG A 187 10.64 -4.04 16.79
CA ARG A 187 11.73 -4.01 17.78
C ARG A 187 12.41 -2.65 17.84
N SER A 188 12.70 -2.04 16.69
CA SER A 188 13.43 -0.77 16.59
C SER A 188 12.57 0.45 16.91
N THR A 189 11.25 0.38 16.67
CA THR A 189 10.33 1.49 16.94
C THR A 189 9.63 1.39 18.31
N GLY A 190 9.59 0.20 18.91
CA GLY A 190 8.87 -0.08 20.15
C GLY A 190 7.35 -0.23 20.00
N PHE A 191 6.81 -0.05 18.79
CA PHE A 191 5.38 -0.20 18.51
C PHE A 191 5.04 -1.64 18.14
N GLN A 192 4.04 -2.21 18.81
CA GLN A 192 3.71 -3.65 18.70
C GLN A 192 2.88 -4.01 17.45
N HIS A 193 2.18 -3.05 16.83
CA HIS A 193 1.37 -3.23 15.61
C HIS A 193 0.61 -4.57 15.50
N GLN A 194 0.00 -5.03 16.60
CA GLN A 194 -0.53 -6.40 16.71
C GLN A 194 -1.64 -6.68 15.67
N ALA A 195 -2.51 -5.70 15.42
CA ALA A 195 -3.60 -5.83 14.45
C ALA A 195 -3.10 -6.13 13.03
N MET A 196 -1.99 -5.51 12.62
CA MET A 196 -1.38 -5.74 11.30
C MET A 196 -0.81 -7.15 11.18
N THR A 197 -0.08 -7.62 12.19
CA THR A 197 0.49 -8.98 12.19
C THR A 197 -0.61 -10.05 12.25
N ASP A 198 -1.69 -9.79 12.98
CA ASP A 198 -2.84 -10.69 13.07
C ASP A 198 -3.58 -10.77 11.72
N LEU A 199 -3.72 -9.66 11.01
CA LEU A 199 -4.30 -9.63 9.67
C LEU A 199 -3.46 -10.42 8.67
N LEU A 200 -2.13 -10.23 8.66
CA LEU A 200 -1.23 -11.00 7.80
C LEU A 200 -1.27 -12.49 8.11
N LYS A 201 -1.34 -12.84 9.39
CA LYS A 201 -1.53 -14.23 9.81
C LYS A 201 -2.85 -14.79 9.27
N LYS A 202 -3.93 -14.04 9.45
CA LYS A 202 -5.26 -14.45 9.00
C LYS A 202 -5.36 -14.66 7.49
N VAL A 203 -4.75 -13.78 6.67
CA VAL A 203 -4.66 -13.98 5.20
C VAL A 203 -4.05 -15.35 4.90
N TRP A 204 -2.95 -15.68 5.57
CA TRP A 204 -2.19 -16.91 5.32
C TRP A 204 -2.87 -18.17 5.86
N ASP A 205 -3.48 -18.09 7.04
CA ASP A 205 -4.27 -19.18 7.62
C ASP A 205 -5.43 -19.54 6.65
N VAL A 206 -6.20 -18.54 6.19
CA VAL A 206 -7.31 -18.76 5.24
C VAL A 206 -6.81 -19.27 3.88
N ARG A 207 -5.68 -18.77 3.39
CA ARG A 207 -5.10 -19.25 2.13
C ARG A 207 -4.68 -20.72 2.22
N SER A 208 -4.15 -21.15 3.36
CA SER A 208 -3.76 -22.55 3.57
C SER A 208 -4.95 -23.52 3.56
N GLU A 209 -6.14 -23.05 3.89
CA GLU A 209 -7.39 -23.81 3.86
C GLU A 209 -7.99 -23.92 2.45
N ASN A 210 -7.53 -23.11 1.48
CA ASN A 210 -7.97 -23.12 0.09
C ASN A 210 -6.78 -23.29 -0.89
N PRO A 211 -6.17 -24.50 -0.93
CA PRO A 211 -4.94 -24.75 -1.68
C PRO A 211 -5.12 -24.69 -3.20
N GLU A 212 -6.36 -24.72 -3.71
CA GLU A 212 -6.63 -24.61 -5.14
C GLU A 212 -6.43 -23.18 -5.67
N GLY A 213 -6.28 -22.18 -4.79
CA GLY A 213 -5.71 -20.86 -5.15
C GLY A 213 -6.47 -20.05 -6.18
N GLN A 214 -7.70 -20.43 -6.54
CA GLN A 214 -8.41 -19.84 -7.68
C GLN A 214 -8.85 -18.38 -7.44
N ARG A 215 -8.82 -17.90 -6.19
CA ARG A 215 -9.23 -16.55 -5.80
C ARG A 215 -8.25 -15.92 -4.82
N ASN A 216 -8.16 -14.61 -4.87
CA ASN A 216 -7.39 -13.85 -3.90
C ASN A 216 -8.04 -13.88 -2.51
N VAL A 217 -7.22 -13.97 -1.47
CA VAL A 217 -7.61 -13.78 -0.08
C VAL A 217 -7.24 -12.35 0.31
N SER A 218 -8.25 -11.49 0.47
CA SER A 218 -8.01 -10.06 0.70
C SER A 218 -8.15 -9.68 2.18
N TRP A 219 -7.10 -9.11 2.75
CA TRP A 219 -7.11 -8.58 4.12
C TRP A 219 -8.17 -7.48 4.34
N THR A 220 -8.61 -6.81 3.26
CA THR A 220 -9.62 -5.74 3.32
C THR A 220 -10.97 -6.25 3.81
N GLU A 221 -11.27 -7.54 3.68
CA GLU A 221 -12.51 -8.15 4.20
C GLU A 221 -12.62 -8.01 5.71
N TRP A 222 -11.51 -8.05 6.44
CA TRP A 222 -11.50 -7.96 7.91
C TRP A 222 -11.33 -6.55 8.44
N THR A 223 -11.17 -5.57 7.54
CA THR A 223 -11.07 -4.17 7.91
C THR A 223 -12.29 -3.37 7.47
N CYS A 224 -13.01 -3.81 6.42
CA CYS A 224 -14.06 -3.03 5.76
C CYS A 224 -15.37 -3.79 5.49
N SER A 225 -15.51 -5.06 5.91
CA SER A 225 -16.79 -5.75 5.74
C SER A 225 -17.92 -5.12 6.56
N ALA A 226 -19.08 -4.97 5.93
CA ALA A 226 -20.34 -4.55 6.57
C ALA A 226 -20.78 -5.50 7.71
N SER A 227 -20.24 -6.72 7.76
CA SER A 227 -20.50 -7.70 8.82
C SER A 227 -19.65 -7.54 10.09
N LEU A 228 -18.68 -6.63 10.10
CA LEU A 228 -17.81 -6.42 11.25
C LEU A 228 -18.49 -5.52 12.29
N LYS A 229 -18.69 -6.06 13.51
CA LYS A 229 -19.20 -5.29 14.66
C LYS A 229 -18.26 -4.16 15.10
N VAL A 230 -16.96 -4.27 14.79
CA VAL A 230 -15.93 -3.26 15.04
C VAL A 230 -15.06 -3.18 13.79
N GLN A 231 -15.09 -2.05 13.10
CA GLN A 231 -14.13 -1.78 12.03
C GLN A 231 -12.82 -1.31 12.67
N HIS A 232 -11.72 -2.04 12.45
CA HIS A 232 -10.39 -1.53 12.82
C HIS A 232 -10.11 -0.29 11.94
N ALA A 233 -10.35 0.89 12.51
CA ALA A 233 -10.21 2.17 11.83
C ALA A 233 -8.74 2.50 11.47
N PHE A 234 -7.80 1.73 12.00
CA PHE A 234 -6.36 1.99 11.96
C PHE A 234 -5.60 0.66 11.84
N LEU A 235 -5.12 0.30 10.65
CA LEU A 235 -4.26 -0.89 10.48
C LEU A 235 -2.86 -0.71 11.05
N PHE A 236 -2.37 0.54 11.09
CA PHE A 236 -0.97 0.86 11.35
C PHE A 236 -0.74 1.68 12.64
N PHE A 237 -1.76 1.81 13.51
CA PHE A 237 -1.67 2.53 14.79
C PHE A 237 -2.02 1.62 15.96
#